data_AF-A0A923YVJ3-F1
#
_entry.id   AF-A0A923YVJ3-F1
#
_cell.length_a   1.000
_cell.length_b   1.000
_cell.length_c   1.000
_cell.angle_alpha   90.00
_cell.angle_beta   90.00
_cell.angle_gamma   90.00
#
_symmetry.space_group_name_H-M   'P 1'
#
loop_
_entity.id
_entity.type
_entity.pdbx_description
1 polymer ?
#
loop_
_entity_poly.entity_id
_entity_poly.type
_entity_poly.pdbx_seq_one_letter_code
_entity_poly.pdbx_strand_id
1 'polypeptide(L)'
;FFFWTENLKSHYNAAHKKAVNFQKNHPDFKFISINVDTNNKWKSVISESSYPTIKEYHCVNFEDLKAKWAITKVHRTIVVNKNQTIQNGFSNMFDLNFEKELF
;
A
#
# COMPACT_ATOMS: atom_id res chain seq x y z
N PHE A 1 2.54 4.57 1.26
CA PHE A 1 2.48 3.48 0.27
C PHE A 1 2.26 2.15 0.96
N PHE A 2 1.40 1.29 0.45
CA PHE A 2 1.23 -0.08 0.91
C PHE A 2 1.17 -1.05 -0.26
N PHE A 3 1.52 -2.31 -0.04
CA PHE A 3 1.68 -3.28 -1.11
C PHE A 3 0.61 -4.37 -1.05
N TRP A 4 0.28 -4.94 -2.21
CA TRP A 4 -0.65 -6.05 -2.27
C TRP A 4 -0.38 -7.00 -3.44
N THR A 5 -0.86 -8.24 -3.29
CA THR A 5 -0.81 -9.30 -4.29
C THR A 5 -2.14 -10.04 -4.31
N GLU A 6 -2.56 -10.50 -5.48
CA GLU A 6 -3.73 -11.34 -5.68
C GLU A 6 -3.64 -12.67 -4.90
N ASN A 7 -2.42 -13.16 -4.67
CA ASN A 7 -2.16 -14.39 -3.93
C ASN A 7 -2.57 -14.28 -2.45
N LEU A 8 -2.81 -13.07 -1.94
CA LEU A 8 -3.17 -12.80 -0.55
C LEU A 8 -4.47 -11.98 -0.46
N LYS A 9 -5.56 -12.59 -0.93
CA LYS A 9 -6.88 -11.94 -1.05
C LYS A 9 -7.41 -11.34 0.25
N SER A 10 -7.31 -12.05 1.36
CA SER A 10 -7.75 -11.55 2.67
C SER A 10 -6.93 -10.33 3.11
N HIS A 11 -5.61 -10.38 2.92
CA HIS A 11 -4.70 -9.30 3.27
C HIS A 11 -4.98 -8.04 2.45
N TYR A 12 -5.05 -8.12 1.11
CA TYR A 12 -5.26 -6.90 0.33
C TYR A 12 -6.63 -6.29 0.65
N ASN A 13 -7.68 -7.09 0.84
CA ASN A 13 -8.99 -6.55 1.22
C ASN A 13 -8.95 -5.82 2.56
N ALA A 14 -8.25 -6.39 3.56
CA ALA A 14 -8.07 -5.76 4.85
C ALA A 14 -7.24 -4.47 4.74
N ALA A 15 -6.17 -4.47 3.93
CA ALA A 15 -5.29 -3.33 3.73
C ALA A 15 -6.03 -2.15 3.09
N HIS A 16 -6.81 -2.39 2.03
CA HIS A 16 -7.59 -1.34 1.37
C HIS A 16 -8.68 -0.77 2.29
N LYS A 17 -9.41 -1.62 3.02
CA LYS A 17 -10.38 -1.16 4.03
C LYS A 17 -9.73 -0.27 5.09
N LYS A 18 -8.56 -0.67 5.58
CA LYS A 18 -7.80 0.08 6.59
C LYS A 18 -7.29 1.40 6.04
N ALA A 19 -6.78 1.41 4.81
CA ALA A 19 -6.35 2.62 4.10
C ALA A 19 -7.52 3.62 3.91
N VAL A 20 -8.71 3.14 3.51
CA VAL A 20 -9.92 3.99 3.41
C VAL A 20 -10.30 4.58 4.77
N ASN A 21 -10.20 3.79 5.84
CA ASN A 21 -10.48 4.29 7.19
C ASN A 21 -9.48 5.38 7.62
N PHE A 22 -8.18 5.16 7.40
CA PHE A 22 -7.18 6.18 7.70
C PHE A 22 -7.35 7.43 6.85
N GLN A 23 -7.68 7.31 5.57
CA GLN A 23 -7.91 8.45 4.69
C GLN A 23 -9.06 9.35 5.18
N LYS A 24 -10.11 8.76 5.79
CA LYS A 24 -11.21 9.53 6.39
C LYS A 24 -10.76 10.36 7.60
N ASN A 25 -9.88 9.81 8.42
CA ASN A 25 -9.39 10.46 9.64
C ASN A 25 -8.17 11.39 9.38
N HIS A 26 -7.43 11.13 8.30
CA HIS A 26 -6.17 11.80 7.94
C HIS A 26 -6.22 12.24 6.47
N PRO A 27 -7.10 13.19 6.09
CA PRO A 27 -7.30 13.59 4.70
C PRO A 27 -6.07 14.25 4.05
N ASP A 28 -5.14 14.75 4.86
CA ASP A 28 -3.87 15.33 4.40
C ASP A 28 -2.88 14.26 3.91
N PHE A 29 -3.09 13.00 4.29
CA PHE A 29 -2.31 11.87 3.83
C PHE A 29 -2.89 11.25 2.56
N LYS A 30 -1.98 10.93 1.62
CA LYS A 30 -2.32 10.18 0.41
C LYS A 30 -2.02 8.70 0.62
N PHE A 31 -3.07 7.88 0.55
CA PHE A 31 -2.94 6.43 0.58
C PHE A 31 -2.82 5.91 -0.85
N ILE A 32 -1.68 5.29 -1.13
CA ILE A 32 -1.30 4.76 -2.44
C ILE A 32 -0.99 3.28 -2.27
N SER A 33 -1.69 2.45 -3.03
CA SER A 33 -1.48 1.01 -3.12
C SER A 33 -0.61 0.67 -4.32
N ILE A 34 0.25 -0.33 -4.15
CA ILE A 34 1.12 -0.84 -5.21
C ILE A 34 0.93 -2.35 -5.30
N ASN A 35 0.33 -2.80 -6.39
CA ASN A 35 0.29 -4.21 -6.74
C ASN A 35 1.69 -4.69 -7.15
N VAL A 36 2.09 -5.86 -6.65
CA VAL A 36 3.41 -6.46 -6.89
C VAL A 36 3.37 -7.74 -7.73
N ASP A 37 2.22 -8.09 -8.29
CA ASP A 37 2.08 -9.26 -9.16
C ASP A 37 2.74 -9.00 -10.51
N THR A 38 3.26 -10.04 -11.15
CA THR A 38 3.86 -9.94 -12.49
C THR A 38 2.82 -10.08 -13.61
N ASN A 39 1.60 -10.46 -13.27
CA ASN A 39 0.54 -10.76 -14.22
C ASN A 39 -0.43 -9.58 -14.38
N ASN A 40 -1.28 -9.59 -15.42
CA ASN A 40 -2.19 -8.49 -15.74
C ASN A 40 -3.58 -8.56 -15.06
N LYS A 41 -3.84 -9.56 -14.22
CA LYS A 41 -5.15 -9.76 -13.57
C LYS A 41 -5.45 -8.68 -12.52
N TRP A 42 -4.44 -7.96 -12.03
CA TRP A 42 -4.57 -6.84 -11.10
C TRP A 42 -5.63 -5.81 -11.55
N LYS A 43 -5.75 -5.57 -12.87
CA LYS A 43 -6.75 -4.66 -13.44
C LYS A 43 -8.18 -5.14 -13.20
N SER A 44 -8.44 -6.43 -13.39
CA SER A 44 -9.74 -7.04 -13.11
C SER A 44 -10.06 -6.95 -11.63
N VAL A 45 -9.09 -7.28 -10.77
CA VAL A 45 -9.25 -7.20 -9.31
C VAL A 45 -9.61 -5.79 -8.85
N ILE A 46 -8.95 -4.75 -9.38
CA ILE A 46 -9.29 -3.36 -9.06
C ILE A 46 -10.67 -2.98 -9.60
N SER A 47 -11.00 -3.36 -10.84
CA SER A 47 -12.32 -3.03 -11.41
C SER A 47 -13.48 -3.63 -10.63
N GLU A 48 -13.26 -4.77 -9.98
CA GLU A 48 -14.23 -5.46 -9.12
C GLU A 48 -14.23 -4.94 -7.68
N SER A 49 -13.16 -4.26 -7.23
CA SER A 49 -13.00 -3.82 -5.85
C SER A 49 -13.38 -2.35 -5.66
N SER A 50 -14.25 -2.10 -4.68
CA SER A 50 -14.99 -0.85 -4.48
C SER A 50 -14.24 0.22 -3.67
N TYR A 51 -12.93 0.42 -3.92
CA TYR A 51 -12.10 1.40 -3.19
C TYR A 51 -11.75 2.65 -4.03
N PRO A 52 -12.74 3.44 -4.50
CA PRO A 52 -12.51 4.51 -5.49
C PRO A 52 -11.63 5.67 -4.99
N THR A 53 -11.41 5.77 -3.67
CA THR A 53 -10.64 6.85 -3.06
C THR A 53 -9.15 6.55 -2.94
N ILE A 54 -8.75 5.29 -3.16
CA ILE A 54 -7.35 4.86 -3.09
C ILE A 54 -6.75 4.94 -4.50
N LYS A 55 -5.53 5.47 -4.58
CA LYS A 55 -4.78 5.46 -5.83
C LYS A 55 -4.06 4.12 -6.00
N GLU A 56 -4.47 3.39 -7.03
CA GLU A 56 -3.92 2.08 -7.37
C GLU A 56 -2.83 2.19 -8.44
N TYR A 57 -1.70 1.52 -8.20
CA TYR A 57 -0.61 1.37 -9.17
C TYR A 57 -0.15 -0.08 -9.24
N HIS A 58 0.49 -0.42 -10.36
CA HIS A 58 1.09 -1.73 -10.61
C HIS A 58 2.60 -1.58 -10.80
N CYS A 59 3.36 -2.46 -10.15
CA CYS A 59 4.80 -2.51 -10.32
C CYS A 59 5.16 -3.23 -11.63
N VAL A 60 5.87 -2.53 -12.52
CA VAL A 60 6.34 -3.11 -13.80
C VAL A 60 7.43 -4.16 -13.59
N ASN A 61 8.28 -3.99 -12.57
CA ASN A 61 9.37 -4.92 -12.26
C ASN A 61 9.50 -5.10 -10.75
N PHE A 62 8.90 -6.17 -10.22
CA PHE A 62 8.90 -6.44 -8.80
C PHE A 62 10.29 -6.74 -8.24
N GLU A 63 11.16 -7.44 -8.98
CA GLU A 63 12.52 -7.75 -8.52
C GLU A 63 13.36 -6.47 -8.35
N ASP A 64 13.25 -5.52 -9.29
CA ASP A 64 13.89 -4.21 -9.16
C ASP A 64 13.33 -3.40 -7.99
N LEU A 65 12.00 -3.36 -7.83
CA LEU A 65 11.36 -2.70 -6.70
C LEU A 65 11.81 -3.31 -5.36
N LYS A 66 11.84 -4.64 -5.27
CA LYS A 66 12.28 -5.38 -4.09
C LYS A 66 13.72 -5.07 -3.73
N ALA A 67 14.62 -5.03 -4.73
CA ALA A 67 16.02 -4.69 -4.52
C ALA A 67 16.21 -3.24 -4.05
N LYS A 68 15.54 -2.28 -4.68
CA LYS A 68 15.67 -0.85 -4.37
C LYS A 68 14.99 -0.44 -3.07
N TRP A 69 13.83 -1.02 -2.76
CA TRP A 69 12.98 -0.62 -1.63
C TRP A 69 13.05 -1.62 -0.46
N ALA A 70 13.92 -2.63 -0.55
CA ALA A 70 14.10 -3.68 0.46
C ALA A 70 12.77 -4.34 0.90
N ILE A 71 11.82 -4.50 -0.03
CA ILE A 71 10.49 -5.05 0.26
C ILE A 71 10.60 -6.58 0.33
N THR A 72 10.87 -7.10 1.51
CA THR A 72 10.94 -8.55 1.74
C THR A 72 9.57 -9.19 1.98
N LYS A 73 8.54 -8.39 2.33
CA LYS A 73 7.19 -8.84 2.68
C LYS A 73 6.13 -7.85 2.18
N VAL A 74 5.02 -8.36 1.66
CA VAL A 74 3.90 -7.52 1.17
C VAL A 74 3.20 -6.71 2.26
N HIS A 75 3.34 -7.11 3.53
CA HIS A 75 2.75 -6.45 4.70
C HIS A 75 3.42 -5.11 5.03
N ARG A 76 4.49 -4.76 4.32
CA ARG A 76 5.23 -3.52 4.55
C ARG A 76 4.40 -2.31 4.13
N THR A 77 4.53 -1.24 4.88
CA THR A 77 4.05 0.09 4.57
C THR A 77 5.22 1.05 4.59
N ILE A 78 5.25 1.97 3.64
CA ILE A 78 6.27 3.03 3.58
C ILE A 78 5.58 4.37 3.75
N VAL A 79 6.02 5.10 4.77
CA VAL A 79 5.57 6.45 5.10
C VAL A 79 6.58 7.44 4.56
N VAL A 80 6.09 8.46 3.86
CA VAL A 80 6.92 9.44 3.13
C VAL A 80 6.45 10.83 3.51
N ASN A 81 7.42 11.69 3.81
CA ASN A 81 7.19 13.10 4.13
C ASN A 81 6.72 13.89 2.91
N LYS A 82 6.16 15.08 3.12
CA LYS A 82 5.77 16.01 2.04
C LYS A 82 6.94 16.37 1.10
N ASN A 83 8.17 16.42 1.62
CA ASN A 83 9.39 16.69 0.85
C ASN A 83 9.95 15.43 0.13
N GLN A 84 9.18 14.34 0.08
CA GLN A 84 9.51 13.09 -0.61
C GLN A 84 10.63 12.26 0.04
N THR A 85 11.12 12.63 1.23
CA THR A 85 12.03 11.76 2.00
C THR A 85 11.25 10.64 2.69
N ILE A 86 11.87 9.46 2.83
CA ILE A 86 11.29 8.35 3.58
C ILE A 86 11.28 8.73 5.08
N GLN A 87 10.09 8.78 5.68
CA GLN A 87 9.92 8.93 7.13
C GLN A 87 10.14 7.58 7.81
N ASN A 88 9.48 6.54 7.30
CA ASN A 88 9.64 5.17 7.77
C ASN A 88 9.48 4.19 6.61
N GLY A 89 10.53 3.41 6.33
CA GLY A 89 10.54 2.40 5.27
C GLY A 89 10.13 1.00 5.72
N PHE A 90 9.92 0.79 7.01
CA PHE A 90 9.75 -0.52 7.65
C PHE A 90 8.43 -0.65 8.42
N SER A 91 7.51 0.31 8.29
CA SER A 91 6.22 0.29 8.97
C SER A 91 5.34 -0.86 8.52
N ASN A 92 4.28 -1.10 9.29
CA ASN A 92 3.18 -1.97 8.91
C ASN A 92 1.87 -1.28 9.29
N MET A 93 0.97 -1.07 8.33
CA MET A 93 -0.31 -0.38 8.61
C MET A 93 -1.22 -1.14 9.58
N PHE A 94 -0.97 -2.42 9.81
CA PHE A 94 -1.70 -3.23 10.77
C PHE A 94 -1.21 -3.07 12.22
N ASP A 95 -0.04 -2.46 12.44
CA ASP A 95 0.46 -2.23 13.80
C ASP A 95 -0.47 -1.28 14.57
N LEU A 96 -0.63 -1.58 15.86
CA LEU A 96 -1.49 -0.79 16.77
C LEU A 96 -1.05 0.66 16.88
N ASN A 97 0.25 0.93 16.69
CA ASN A 97 0.83 2.27 16.78
C ASN A 97 0.99 2.94 15.43
N PHE A 98 0.60 2.32 14.31
CA PHE A 98 0.85 2.87 12.98
C PHE A 98 0.26 4.27 12.79
N GLU A 99 -0.91 4.54 13.36
CA GLU A 99 -1.55 5.84 13.25
C GLU A 99 -0.67 6.97 13.81
N LYS A 100 0.20 6.68 14.79
CA LYS A 100 1.17 7.65 15.33
C LYS A 100 2.21 8.12 14.29
N GLU A 101 2.37 7.38 13.20
CA GLU A 101 3.24 7.74 12.09
C GLU A 101 2.55 8.71 11.10
N LEU A 102 1.26 9.00 11.30
CA LEU A 102 0.45 9.90 10.47
C LEU A 102 0.21 11.29 11.10
N PHE A 103 1.10 11.73 12.00
CA PHE A 103 1.07 13.04 12.66
C PHE A 103 2.34 13.86 12.40
#